data_AF-A0A5S4UMU4-F1
#
_entry.id   AF-A0A5S4UMU4-F1
#
_cell.length_a   1.000
_cell.length_b   1.000
_cell.length_c   1.000
_cell.angle_alpha   90.00
_cell.angle_beta   90.00
_cell.angle_gamma   90.00
#
_symmetry.space_group_name_H-M   'P 1'
#
loop_
_entity.id
_entity.type
_entity.pdbx_description
1 polymer ?
#
loop_
_entity_poly.entity_id
_entity_poly.type
_entity_poly.pdbx_seq_one_letter_code
_entity_poly.pdbx_strand_id
1 'polypeptide(L)'
;MTALWLGASAEEASVVFLLPNKPILPDHYDSRFLKAPDINQLIELNGNHWRKILTIMAKLLSPNDDTWREHRERHLWSRLGVCFSAKQVSGYKGLLFVVGHTFRQSYPVSGMAQIVGDKHVAYVNLPYVWCPYLDYRQFPNVLISALRAQILE
;
A
#
# COMPACT_ATOMS: atom_id res chain seq x y z
N MET A 1 20.11 11.87 -6.05
CA MET A 1 19.66 10.47 -5.91
C MET A 1 18.14 10.45 -6.06
N THR A 2 17.62 9.65 -6.99
CA THR A 2 16.17 9.50 -7.17
C THR A 2 15.57 8.84 -5.93
N ALA A 3 14.46 9.35 -5.42
CA ALA A 3 13.78 8.74 -4.28
C ALA A 3 13.23 7.35 -4.66
N LEU A 4 13.39 6.35 -3.80
CA LEU A 4 12.96 4.99 -4.05
C LEU A 4 11.44 4.92 -4.33
N TRP A 5 11.05 4.20 -5.37
CA TRP A 5 9.68 3.91 -5.75
C TRP A 5 9.59 2.46 -6.22
N LEU A 6 8.53 1.74 -5.85
CA LEU A 6 8.25 0.38 -6.32
C LEU A 6 6.91 0.32 -7.06
N GLY A 7 6.82 -0.49 -8.11
CA GLY A 7 5.59 -0.70 -8.87
C GLY A 7 5.36 0.35 -9.96
N ALA A 8 4.11 0.47 -10.41
CA ALA A 8 3.66 1.45 -11.39
C ALA A 8 4.02 2.87 -10.95
N SER A 9 4.46 3.74 -11.88
CA SER A 9 4.88 5.12 -11.56
C SER A 9 3.72 5.96 -11.03
N ALA A 10 3.99 7.17 -10.54
CA ALA A 10 2.93 8.07 -10.04
C ALA A 10 1.89 8.43 -11.14
N GLU A 11 2.30 8.41 -12.41
CA GLU A 11 1.45 8.67 -13.57
C GLU A 11 0.65 7.42 -14.00
N GLU A 12 1.20 6.22 -13.80
CA GLU A 12 0.61 4.95 -14.22
C GLU A 12 -0.26 4.29 -13.13
N ALA A 13 0.06 4.54 -11.86
CA ALA A 13 -0.58 3.92 -10.72
C ALA A 13 -2.00 4.47 -10.48
N SER A 14 -2.99 3.59 -10.35
CA SER A 14 -4.33 3.96 -9.87
C SER A 14 -4.41 4.01 -8.34
N VAL A 15 -3.48 3.34 -7.66
CA VAL A 15 -3.36 3.33 -6.21
C VAL A 15 -1.90 3.42 -5.78
N VAL A 16 -1.63 4.21 -4.75
CA VAL A 16 -0.29 4.33 -4.15
C VAL A 16 -0.35 4.10 -2.65
N PHE A 17 0.62 3.35 -2.13
CA PHE A 17 0.86 3.23 -0.69
C PHE A 17 2.08 4.06 -0.30
N LEU A 18 1.87 5.05 0.57
CA LEU A 18 2.92 5.82 1.23
C LEU A 18 3.33 5.11 2.52
N LEU A 19 4.45 4.38 2.47
CA LEU A 19 4.97 3.57 3.56
C LEU A 19 6.13 4.27 4.30
N PRO A 20 6.23 4.13 5.63
CA PRO A 20 7.32 4.74 6.39
C PRO A 20 8.65 3.98 6.29
N ASN A 21 8.59 2.66 6.05
CA ASN A 21 9.76 1.78 6.08
C ASN A 21 10.07 1.26 4.68
N LYS A 22 11.29 1.52 4.20
CA LYS A 22 11.81 0.98 2.94
C LYS A 22 12.12 -0.52 3.08
N PRO A 23 11.97 -1.32 2.00
CA PRO A 23 12.51 -2.67 2.00
C PRO A 23 14.03 -2.65 1.90
N ILE A 24 14.64 -3.73 2.37
CA ILE A 24 15.95 -4.18 1.89
C ILE A 24 15.76 -4.61 0.44
N LEU A 25 16.59 -4.06 -0.44
CA LEU A 25 16.63 -4.40 -1.87
C LEU A 25 17.82 -5.34 -2.14
N PRO A 26 17.80 -6.11 -3.23
CA PRO A 26 18.98 -6.86 -3.68
C PRO A 26 20.18 -5.94 -3.89
N ASP A 27 21.41 -6.45 -3.81
CA ASP A 27 22.62 -5.65 -4.04
C ASP A 27 22.69 -5.09 -5.47
N HIS A 28 22.12 -5.82 -6.42
CA HIS A 28 22.02 -5.44 -7.82
C HIS A 28 20.55 -5.46 -8.25
N TYR A 29 19.97 -4.28 -8.46
CA TYR A 29 18.65 -4.11 -9.06
C TYR A 29 18.71 -3.04 -10.15
N ASP A 30 17.82 -3.16 -11.13
CA ASP A 30 17.65 -2.20 -12.21
C ASP A 30 16.26 -1.55 -12.17
N SER A 31 15.97 -0.70 -13.14
CA SER A 31 14.66 -0.04 -13.26
C SER A 31 13.51 -1.02 -13.51
N ARG A 32 13.77 -2.21 -14.07
CA ARG A 32 12.73 -3.23 -14.30
C ARG A 32 12.32 -3.86 -12.98
N PHE A 33 13.30 -4.18 -12.12
CA PHE A 33 13.02 -4.63 -10.77
C PHE A 33 12.18 -3.60 -10.01
N LEU A 34 12.51 -2.30 -10.09
CA LEU A 34 11.71 -1.28 -9.40
C LEU A 34 10.28 -1.17 -9.94
N LYS A 35 10.04 -1.36 -11.24
CA LYS A 35 8.69 -1.31 -11.84
C LYS A 35 7.83 -2.55 -11.50
N ALA A 36 8.44 -3.72 -11.38
CA ALA A 36 7.74 -4.95 -11.03
C ALA A 36 8.64 -5.84 -10.15
N PRO A 37 8.77 -5.51 -8.86
CA PRO A 37 9.63 -6.27 -7.95
C PRO A 37 9.20 -7.74 -7.85
N ASP A 38 10.16 -8.65 -7.85
CA ASP A 38 9.89 -10.05 -7.53
C ASP A 38 9.44 -10.16 -6.06
N ILE A 39 8.23 -10.67 -5.86
CA ILE A 39 7.60 -10.76 -4.54
C ILE A 39 8.33 -11.75 -3.64
N ASN A 40 8.79 -12.88 -4.19
CA ASN A 40 9.50 -13.89 -3.41
C ASN A 40 10.86 -13.37 -2.98
N GLN A 41 11.58 -12.70 -3.88
CA GLN A 41 12.86 -12.08 -3.55
C GLN A 41 12.71 -10.98 -2.48
N LEU A 42 11.68 -10.12 -2.59
CA LEU A 42 11.39 -9.15 -1.55
C LEU A 42 11.07 -9.80 -0.20
N ILE A 43 10.29 -10.88 -0.19
CA ILE A 43 9.95 -11.64 1.02
C ILE A 43 11.18 -12.33 1.60
N GLU A 44 12.07 -12.88 0.78
CA GLU A 44 13.29 -13.53 1.22
C GLU A 44 14.20 -12.53 1.95
N LEU A 45 14.41 -11.35 1.37
CA LEU A 45 15.28 -10.31 1.93
C LEU A 45 14.70 -9.62 3.17
N ASN A 46 13.38 -9.53 3.29
CA ASN A 46 12.71 -8.75 4.33
C ASN A 46 11.89 -9.58 5.32
N GLY A 47 11.79 -10.89 5.09
CA GLY A 47 11.08 -11.86 5.91
C GLY A 47 9.58 -11.61 6.05
N ASN A 48 9.07 -12.01 7.22
CA ASN A 48 7.64 -11.93 7.57
C ASN A 48 7.09 -10.49 7.51
N HIS A 49 7.94 -9.48 7.58
CA HIS A 49 7.51 -8.10 7.56
C HIS A 49 6.89 -7.72 6.21
N TRP A 50 7.65 -7.82 5.12
CA TRP A 50 7.15 -7.48 3.78
C TRP A 50 6.15 -8.49 3.24
N ARG A 51 6.22 -9.76 3.67
CA ARG A 51 5.16 -10.73 3.35
C ARG A 51 3.78 -10.25 3.81
N LYS A 52 3.67 -9.68 5.01
CA LYS A 52 2.41 -9.13 5.53
C LYS A 52 1.94 -7.94 4.71
N ILE A 53 2.83 -6.98 4.47
CA ILE A 53 2.57 -5.76 3.69
C ILE A 53 1.99 -6.13 2.31
N LEU A 54 2.73 -6.96 1.55
CA LEU A 54 2.33 -7.37 0.19
C LEU A 54 1.02 -8.17 0.19
N THR A 55 0.80 -9.00 1.21
CA THR A 55 -0.45 -9.77 1.32
C THR A 55 -1.65 -8.88 1.63
N ILE A 56 -1.51 -7.90 2.53
CA ILE A 56 -2.59 -6.97 2.86
C ILE A 56 -2.91 -6.07 1.67
N MET A 57 -1.89 -5.55 0.97
CA MET A 57 -2.08 -4.82 -0.29
C MET A 57 -2.85 -5.65 -1.32
N ALA A 58 -2.43 -6.90 -1.53
CA ALA A 58 -3.11 -7.79 -2.48
C ALA A 58 -4.55 -8.07 -2.09
N LYS A 59 -4.83 -8.29 -0.80
CA LYS A 59 -6.20 -8.47 -0.31
C LYS A 59 -7.06 -7.23 -0.44
N LEU A 60 -6.50 -6.03 -0.22
CA LEU A 60 -7.25 -4.78 -0.38
C LEU A 60 -7.64 -4.54 -1.83
N LEU A 61 -6.76 -4.89 -2.77
CA LEU A 61 -6.88 -4.51 -4.18
C LEU A 61 -7.37 -5.60 -5.11
N SER A 62 -7.42 -6.87 -4.67
CA SER A 62 -7.92 -7.94 -5.52
C SER A 62 -9.39 -7.70 -5.87
N PRO A 63 -9.82 -7.97 -7.12
CA PRO A 63 -11.23 -7.80 -7.48
C PRO A 63 -12.18 -8.59 -6.59
N ASN A 64 -11.76 -9.81 -6.21
CA ASN A 64 -12.52 -10.70 -5.33
C ASN A 64 -11.64 -11.16 -4.16
N ASP A 65 -12.28 -11.52 -3.05
CA ASP A 65 -11.55 -11.99 -1.86
C ASP A 65 -10.82 -13.31 -2.14
N ASP A 66 -11.35 -14.20 -2.97
CA ASP A 66 -10.71 -15.49 -3.22
C ASP A 66 -9.51 -15.42 -4.18
N THR A 67 -9.36 -14.31 -4.91
CA THR A 67 -8.32 -14.16 -5.94
C THR A 67 -7.08 -13.40 -5.46
N TRP A 68 -7.01 -13.01 -4.18
CA TRP A 68 -5.89 -12.18 -3.69
C TRP A 68 -4.52 -12.85 -3.86
N ARG A 69 -4.44 -14.18 -3.81
CA ARG A 69 -3.17 -14.91 -3.98
C ARG A 69 -2.64 -14.76 -5.39
N GLU A 70 -3.48 -15.06 -6.38
CA GLU A 70 -3.12 -14.91 -7.79
C GLU A 70 -2.85 -13.43 -8.12
N HIS A 71 -3.71 -12.53 -7.62
CA HIS A 71 -3.52 -11.09 -7.80
C HIS A 71 -2.18 -10.63 -7.24
N ARG A 72 -1.78 -11.10 -6.04
CA ARG A 72 -0.47 -10.81 -5.47
C ARG A 72 0.64 -11.19 -6.45
N GLU A 73 0.67 -12.44 -6.90
CA GLU A 73 1.78 -12.95 -7.71
C GLU A 73 1.85 -12.36 -9.12
N ARG A 74 0.71 -12.05 -9.73
CA ARG A 74 0.66 -11.72 -11.18
C ARG A 74 0.33 -10.27 -11.51
N HIS A 75 -0.39 -9.59 -10.62
CA HIS A 75 -1.05 -8.33 -10.96
C HIS A 75 -0.79 -7.22 -9.96
N LEU A 76 -0.17 -7.51 -8.80
CA LEU A 76 -0.02 -6.53 -7.73
C LEU A 76 0.58 -5.23 -8.24
N TRP A 77 1.67 -5.29 -8.99
CA TRP A 77 2.42 -4.13 -9.45
C TRP A 77 1.84 -3.44 -10.69
N SER A 78 0.80 -3.98 -11.32
CA SER A 78 0.31 -3.46 -12.61
C SER A 78 -0.29 -2.06 -12.50
N ARG A 79 -0.89 -1.74 -11.35
CA ARG A 79 -1.49 -0.41 -11.08
C ARG A 79 -1.20 0.12 -9.66
N LEU A 80 -0.36 -0.59 -8.91
CA LEU A 80 0.05 -0.20 -7.56
C LEU A 80 1.44 0.43 -7.61
N GLY A 81 1.56 1.61 -6.99
CA GLY A 81 2.85 2.21 -6.63
C GLY A 81 3.09 2.15 -5.12
N VAL A 82 4.35 2.11 -4.71
CA VAL A 82 4.78 2.27 -3.31
C VAL A 82 5.86 3.32 -3.25
N CYS A 83 5.65 4.31 -2.38
CA CYS A 83 6.59 5.38 -2.14
C CYS A 83 6.90 5.52 -0.65
N PHE A 84 7.97 6.24 -0.34
CA PHE A 84 8.50 6.33 1.03
C PHE A 84 8.73 7.77 1.49
N SER A 85 8.13 8.73 0.78
CA SER A 85 8.21 10.15 1.09
C SER A 85 6.97 10.87 0.60
N ALA A 86 6.40 11.72 1.46
CA ALA A 86 5.25 12.57 1.12
C ALA A 86 5.50 13.44 -0.12
N LYS A 87 6.75 13.83 -0.40
CA LYS A 87 7.10 14.63 -1.58
C LYS A 87 6.87 13.87 -2.89
N GLN A 88 6.96 12.53 -2.89
CA GLN A 88 6.81 11.71 -4.09
C GLN A 88 5.35 11.60 -4.57
N VAL A 89 4.40 11.92 -3.69
CA VAL A 89 2.96 11.84 -3.96
C VAL A 89 2.29 13.22 -3.93
N SER A 90 3.10 14.29 -3.95
CA SER A 90 2.59 15.65 -4.09
C SER A 90 1.89 15.81 -5.44
N GLY A 91 0.58 16.11 -5.39
CA GLY A 91 -0.23 16.28 -6.61
C GLY A 91 -0.76 14.97 -7.21
N TYR A 92 -0.47 13.80 -6.63
CA TYR A 92 -1.05 12.52 -7.03
C TYR A 92 -2.59 12.57 -6.90
N LYS A 93 -3.29 12.08 -7.92
CA LYS A 93 -4.76 12.17 -8.03
C LYS A 93 -5.49 10.84 -7.82
N GLY A 94 -4.77 9.72 -7.83
CA GLY A 94 -5.33 8.40 -7.57
C GLY A 94 -5.52 8.12 -6.08
N LEU A 95 -5.93 6.89 -5.76
CA LEU A 95 -6.17 6.44 -4.40
C LEU A 95 -4.85 6.39 -3.62
N LEU A 96 -4.74 7.17 -2.55
CA LEU A 96 -3.53 7.24 -1.72
C LEU A 96 -3.77 6.64 -0.33
N PHE A 97 -3.10 5.54 -0.04
CA PHE A 97 -3.00 4.97 1.31
C PHE A 97 -1.86 5.62 2.08
N VAL A 98 -2.19 6.36 3.13
CA VAL A 98 -1.23 6.90 4.11
C VAL A 98 -1.12 5.90 5.25
N VAL A 99 0.00 5.18 5.31
CA VAL A 99 0.15 4.01 6.20
C VAL A 99 0.84 4.39 7.51
N GLY A 100 0.22 4.03 8.63
CA GLY A 100 0.74 4.29 9.97
C GLY A 100 0.59 5.76 10.37
N HIS A 101 1.51 6.27 11.18
CA HIS A 101 1.42 7.63 11.76
C HIS A 101 2.51 8.58 11.29
N THR A 102 3.55 8.07 10.64
CA THR A 102 4.75 8.83 10.25
C THR A 102 4.43 10.06 9.40
N PHE A 103 3.44 9.96 8.50
CA PHE A 103 3.12 11.04 7.56
C PHE A 103 1.91 11.89 7.97
N ARG A 104 1.40 11.77 9.21
CA ARG A 104 0.22 12.53 9.66
C ARG A 104 0.40 14.04 9.65
N GLN A 105 1.63 14.54 9.76
CA GLN A 105 1.89 15.98 9.65
C GLN A 105 1.75 16.48 8.20
N SER A 106 2.25 15.69 7.23
CA SER A 106 2.17 16.04 5.81
C SER A 106 0.80 15.70 5.19
N TYR A 107 0.14 14.68 5.71
CA TYR A 107 -1.19 14.22 5.33
C TYR A 107 -2.05 14.07 6.59
N PRO A 108 -2.54 15.18 7.16
CA PRO A 108 -3.43 15.12 8.31
C PRO A 108 -4.73 14.41 7.94
N VAL A 109 -5.29 13.68 8.91
CA VAL A 109 -6.61 13.05 8.73
C VAL A 109 -7.65 14.16 8.59
N SER A 110 -8.44 14.10 7.52
CA SER A 110 -9.53 15.05 7.29
C SER A 110 -10.56 14.95 8.41
N GLY A 111 -11.07 16.09 8.89
CA GLY A 111 -12.21 16.12 9.83
C GLY A 111 -13.51 15.57 9.24
N MET A 112 -13.57 15.41 7.91
CA MET A 112 -14.68 14.80 7.19
C MET A 112 -14.48 13.31 6.91
N ALA A 113 -13.36 12.72 7.36
CA ALA A 113 -13.08 11.32 7.09
C ALA A 113 -14.03 10.40 7.84
N GLN A 114 -14.59 9.43 7.13
CA GLN A 114 -15.38 8.35 7.71
C GLN A 114 -14.47 7.38 8.43
N ILE A 115 -14.88 6.94 9.61
CA ILE A 115 -14.18 5.91 10.38
C ILE A 115 -14.66 4.54 9.89
N VAL A 116 -13.71 3.69 9.52
CA VAL A 116 -13.96 2.33 9.02
C VAL A 116 -13.29 1.33 9.95
N GLY A 117 -14.07 0.34 10.40
CA GLY A 117 -13.65 -0.64 11.41
C GLY A 117 -14.10 -0.29 12.82
N ASP A 118 -13.76 -1.16 13.77
CA ASP A 118 -14.19 -1.04 15.17
C ASP A 118 -12.96 -1.00 16.10
N LYS A 119 -12.43 -2.17 16.50
CA LYS A 119 -11.21 -2.26 17.34
C LYS A 119 -9.97 -1.67 16.65
N HIS A 120 -9.83 -1.92 15.35
CA HIS A 120 -8.80 -1.32 14.51
C HIS A 120 -9.49 -0.45 13.48
N VAL A 121 -9.04 0.80 13.38
CA VAL A 121 -9.72 1.82 12.57
C VAL A 121 -8.84 2.34 11.45
N ALA A 122 -9.46 2.58 10.31
CA ALA A 122 -8.94 3.41 9.25
C ALA A 122 -9.88 4.61 9.05
N TYR A 123 -9.37 5.66 8.42
CA TYR A 123 -10.12 6.85 8.08
C TYR A 123 -10.16 6.98 6.56
N VAL A 124 -11.34 7.21 6.00
CA VAL A 124 -11.55 7.29 4.55
C VAL A 124 -12.15 8.65 4.22
N ASN A 125 -11.46 9.41 3.37
CA ASN A 125 -12.00 10.60 2.70
C ASN A 125 -11.41 10.59 1.29
N LEU A 126 -12.09 9.91 0.36
CA LEU A 126 -11.53 9.63 -0.96
C LEU A 126 -11.02 10.91 -1.66
N PRO A 127 -9.86 10.85 -2.34
CA PRO A 127 -9.09 9.64 -2.65
C PRO A 127 -8.06 9.24 -1.56
N TYR A 128 -8.20 9.71 -0.33
CA TYR A 128 -7.25 9.42 0.75
C TYR A 128 -7.78 8.37 1.74
N VAL A 129 -6.92 7.43 2.09
CA VAL A 129 -7.17 6.42 3.13
C VAL A 129 -6.04 6.47 4.13
N TRP A 130 -6.33 6.83 5.38
CA TRP A 130 -5.37 6.74 6.48
C TRP A 130 -5.60 5.45 7.23
N CYS A 131 -4.60 4.58 7.28
CA CYS A 131 -4.78 3.25 7.86
C CYS A 131 -3.66 2.87 8.83
N PRO A 132 -3.88 1.88 9.71
CA PRO A 132 -2.82 1.34 10.55
C PRO A 132 -1.69 0.76 9.71
N TYR A 133 -0.58 0.41 10.36
CA TYR A 133 0.50 -0.26 9.65
C TYR A 133 0.02 -1.61 9.09
N LEU A 134 0.53 -2.02 7.93
CA LEU A 134 0.11 -3.25 7.24
C LEU A 134 0.73 -4.50 7.90
N ASP A 135 0.33 -4.76 9.15
CA ASP A 135 0.64 -5.93 9.96
C ASP A 135 -0.66 -6.47 10.55
N TYR A 136 -0.89 -7.79 10.51
CA TYR A 136 -2.16 -8.40 10.96
C TYR A 136 -2.56 -8.10 12.41
N ARG A 137 -1.62 -7.71 13.28
CA ARG A 137 -1.93 -7.27 14.64
C ARG A 137 -2.62 -5.90 14.68
N GLN A 138 -2.48 -5.11 13.62
CA GLN A 138 -3.05 -3.77 13.47
C GLN A 138 -4.08 -3.70 12.34
N PHE A 139 -3.97 -4.60 11.36
CA PHE A 139 -4.76 -4.62 10.13
C PHE A 139 -5.36 -6.02 9.92
N PRO A 140 -6.36 -6.40 10.73
CA PRO A 140 -6.99 -7.72 10.67
C PRO A 140 -7.87 -7.86 9.41
N ASN A 141 -8.24 -9.10 9.06
CA ASN A 141 -9.13 -9.36 7.91
C ASN A 141 -10.46 -8.59 8.01
N VAL A 142 -11.01 -8.40 9.21
CA VAL A 142 -12.25 -7.62 9.39
C VAL A 142 -12.10 -6.17 8.93
N LEU A 143 -10.93 -5.55 9.14
CA LEU A 143 -10.65 -4.20 8.65
C LEU A 143 -10.40 -4.20 7.13
N ILE A 144 -9.75 -5.25 6.60
CA ILE A 144 -9.59 -5.42 5.15
C ILE A 144 -10.95 -5.45 4.47
N SER A 145 -11.86 -6.31 4.92
CA SER A 145 -13.20 -6.45 4.32
C SER A 145 -14.00 -5.14 4.42
N ALA A 146 -13.95 -4.46 5.57
CA ALA A 146 -14.64 -3.17 5.74
C ALA A 146 -14.10 -2.07 4.81
N LEU A 147 -12.77 -1.99 4.64
CA LEU A 147 -12.16 -1.01 3.74
C LEU A 147 -12.43 -1.31 2.27
N ARG A 148 -12.45 -2.59 1.86
CA ARG A 148 -12.75 -2.99 0.49
C ARG A 148 -14.10 -2.49 0.02
N ALA A 149 -15.12 -2.57 0.87
CA ALA A 149 -16.44 -2.02 0.61
C ALA A 149 -16.42 -0.49 0.38
N GLN A 150 -15.44 0.24 0.91
CA GLN A 150 -15.37 1.70 0.76
C GLN A 150 -14.55 2.16 -0.45
N ILE A 151 -13.64 1.33 -0.96
CA ILE A 151 -12.67 1.71 -1.99
C ILE A 151 -12.92 1.04 -3.35
N LEU A 152 -13.74 -0.01 -3.40
CA LEU A 152 -14.09 -0.74 -4.62
C LEU A 152 -15.55 -0.52 -5.07
N GLU A 153 -16.37 0.15 -4.25
CA GLU A 153 -17.69 0.68 -4.62
C GLU A 153 -17.55 1.99 -5.40
#